data_AF-A0A3N5P2K3-F1
#
_entry.id   AF-A0A3N5P2K3-F1
#
_cell.length_a   1.000
_cell.length_b   1.000
_cell.length_c   1.000
_cell.angle_alpha   90.00
_cell.angle_beta   90.00
_cell.angle_gamma   90.00
#
_symmetry.space_group_name_H-M   'P 1'
#
loop_
_entity.id
_entity.type
_entity.pdbx_description
1 polymer ?
#
loop_
_entity_poly.entity_id
_entity_poly.type
_entity_poly.pdbx_seq_one_letter_code
_entity_poly.pdbx_strand_id
1 'polypeptide(L)' 'GAPLLGINGIAIICHGLSGSKAVKNAIQLAYELAKIGLADKLENSLAKRQDLFKVAQ' A
#
# COMPACT_ATOMS: atom_id res chain seq x y z
N GLY A 1 -9.19 -6.16 -3.81
CA GLY A 1 -9.29 -5.00 -2.91
C GLY A 1 -8.35 -3.91 -3.37
N ALA A 2 -8.29 -2.81 -2.64
CA ALA A 2 -7.38 -1.69 -2.90
C ALA A 2 -6.33 -1.58 -1.80
N PRO A 3 -5.04 -1.26 -2.11
CA PRO A 3 -4.04 -1.02 -1.09
C PRO A 3 -4.34 0.26 -0.28
N LEU A 4 -4.23 0.18 1.04
CA LEU A 4 -4.25 1.34 1.93
C LEU A 4 -2.82 1.87 2.09
N LEU A 5 -2.59 3.11 1.69
CA LEU A 5 -1.30 3.80 1.80
C LEU A 5 -1.26 4.70 3.05
N GLY A 6 -0.05 5.04 3.49
CA GLY A 6 0.16 5.91 4.66
C GLY A 6 0.16 5.18 6.01
N ILE A 7 0.27 3.85 6.00
CA ILE A 7 0.47 3.03 7.20
C ILE A 7 1.86 2.39 7.17
N ASN A 8 2.38 2.00 8.34
CA ASN A 8 3.63 1.24 8.45
C ASN A 8 3.40 -0.26 8.15
N GLY A 9 3.08 -0.57 6.89
CA GLY A 9 2.84 -1.94 6.44
C GLY A 9 1.96 -2.04 5.19
N ILE A 10 1.40 -3.23 4.97
CA ILE A 10 0.52 -3.53 3.84
C ILE A 10 -0.87 -3.87 4.37
N ALA A 11 -1.89 -3.16 3.88
CA ALA A 11 -3.29 -3.50 4.11
C ALA A 11 -4.07 -3.42 2.81
N ILE A 12 -4.96 -4.39 2.59
CA ILE A 12 -5.82 -4.45 1.40
C ILE A 12 -7.28 -4.32 1.84
N ILE A 13 -7.92 -3.20 1.49
CA ILE A 13 -9.33 -2.96 1.77
C ILE A 13 -10.17 -3.74 0.74
N CYS A 14 -11.06 -4.61 1.22
CA CYS A 14 -11.97 -5.40 0.39
C CYS A 14 -13.42 -4.99 0.63
N HIS A 15 -14.30 -5.25 -0.34
CA HIS A 15 -15.75 -5.04 -0.16
C HIS A 15 -16.34 -6.15 0.70
N GLY A 16 -17.35 -5.84 1.54
CA GLY A 16 -17.98 -6.84 2.42
C GLY A 16 -18.60 -8.04 1.68
N LEU A 17 -18.98 -7.87 0.42
CA LEU A 17 -19.52 -8.91 -0.47
C LEU A 17 -18.42 -9.71 -1.20
N SER A 18 -17.16 -9.61 -0.79
CA SER A 18 -16.04 -10.30 -1.47
C SER A 18 -16.14 -11.81 -1.28
N GLY A 19 -16.35 -12.54 -2.37
CA GLY A 19 -16.29 -14.01 -2.38
C GLY A 19 -14.87 -14.56 -2.23
N SER A 20 -14.75 -15.87 -2.06
CA SER A 20 -13.47 -16.58 -1.80
C SER A 20 -12.36 -16.27 -2.81
N LYS A 21 -12.69 -16.22 -4.11
CA LYS A 21 -11.73 -15.85 -5.18
C LYS A 21 -11.19 -14.42 -5.00
N ALA A 22 -12.04 -13.47 -4.61
CA ALA A 22 -11.64 -12.09 -4.40
C ALA A 22 -10.72 -11.96 -3.17
N VAL A 23 -11.02 -12.69 -2.09
CA VAL A 23 -10.18 -12.74 -0.88
C VAL A 23 -8.82 -13.38 -1.18
N LYS A 24 -8.79 -14.51 -1.90
CA LYS A 24 -7.53 -15.13 -2.37
C LYS A 24 -6.66 -14.13 -3.12
N ASN A 25 -7.25 -13.40 -4.06
CA ASN A 25 -6.51 -12.42 -4.85
C ASN A 25 -6.03 -11.23 -4.00
N ALA A 26 -6.78 -10.83 -2.98
CA ALA A 26 -6.35 -9.80 -2.03
C ALA A 26 -5.15 -10.25 -1.20
N ILE A 27 -5.12 -11.50 -0.75
CA ILE A 27 -3.97 -12.09 -0.04
C ILE A 27 -2.75 -12.16 -0.96
N GLN A 28 -2.92 -12.62 -2.20
CA GLN A 28 -1.85 -12.67 -3.20
C GLN A 28 -1.26 -11.26 -3.44
N LEU A 29 -2.11 -10.26 -3.61
CA LEU A 29 -1.68 -8.86 -3.77
C LEU A 29 -0.93 -8.37 -2.54
N ALA A 30 -1.42 -8.64 -1.32
CA ALA A 30 -0.72 -8.26 -0.10
C ALA A 30 0.70 -8.86 -0.02
N TYR A 31 0.82 -10.15 -0.36
CA TYR A 31 2.11 -10.84 -0.43
C TYR A 31 3.05 -10.20 -1.46
N GLU A 32 2.56 -9.88 -2.65
CA GLU A 32 3.37 -9.25 -3.69
C GLU A 32 3.89 -7.88 -3.26
N LEU A 33 3.03 -7.05 -2.65
CA LEU A 33 3.42 -5.72 -2.16
C LEU A 33 4.41 -5.80 -0.99
N ALA A 34 4.26 -6.78 -0.10
CA ALA A 34 5.21 -7.04 0.97
C ALA A 34 6.56 -7.52 0.41
N LYS A 35 6.54 -8.45 -0.56
CA LYS A 35 7.74 -9.00 -1.20
C LYS A 35 8.58 -7.93 -1.90
N ILE A 36 7.95 -6.93 -2.50
CA ILE A 36 8.67 -5.82 -3.13
C ILE A 36 9.11 -4.73 -2.15
N GLY A 37 8.78 -4.84 -0.86
CA GLY A 37 9.08 -3.83 0.15
C GLY A 37 8.39 -2.49 -0.14
N LEU A 38 7.10 -2.51 -0.51
CA LEU A 38 6.38 -1.30 -0.92
C LEU A 38 6.42 -0.21 0.16
N ALA A 39 6.19 -0.56 1.43
CA ALA A 39 6.17 0.41 2.53
C ALA A 39 7.51 1.17 2.63
N ASP A 40 8.63 0.44 2.67
CA ASP A 40 9.97 1.03 2.74
C ASP A 40 10.26 1.90 1.50
N LYS A 41 9.88 1.43 0.31
CA LYS A 41 10.07 2.19 -0.94
C LYS A 41 9.26 3.47 -0.97
N LEU A 42 8.03 3.44 -0.46
CA LEU A 42 7.16 4.61 -0.35
C LEU A 42 7.78 5.63 0.61
N GLU A 43 8.17 5.19 1.80
CA GLU A 43 8.81 6.04 2.82
C GLU A 43 10.09 6.69 2.26
N ASN A 44 10.98 5.89 1.67
CA ASN A 44 12.19 6.39 1.02
C ASN A 44 11.91 7.38 -0.11
N SER A 45 10.84 7.15 -0.89
CA SER A 45 10.46 8.01 -2.00
C SER A 45 9.89 9.35 -1.54
N LEU A 46 9.17 9.37 -0.41
CA LEU A 46 8.63 10.57 0.20
C LEU A 46 9.74 11.37 0.91
N ALA A 47 10.63 10.70 1.63
CA ALA A 47 11.78 11.33 2.28
C ALA A 47 12.68 12.07 1.26
N LYS A 48 12.94 11.45 0.10
CA LYS A 48 13.70 12.07 -1.00
C LYS A 48 13.02 13.28 -1.64
N ARG A 49 11.70 13.41 -1.49
CA ARG A 49 10.87 14.44 -2.11
C ARG A 49 10.22 15.37 -1.08
N GLN A 50 10.84 15.52 0.09
CA GLN A 50 10.35 16.41 1.14
C GLN A 50 10.18 17.86 0.67
N ASP A 51 10.98 18.27 -0.32
CA ASP A 51 10.90 19.58 -0.97
C ASP A 51 9.54 19.84 -1.63
N LEU A 52 8.88 18.82 -2.21
CA LEU A 52 7.55 18.96 -2.80
C LEU A 52 6.49 19.43 -1.79
N PHE A 53 6.66 19.08 -0.52
CA PHE A 53 5.72 19.44 0.54
C PHE A 53 6.05 20.78 1.21
N LYS A 54 7.25 21.32 1.00
CA LYS A 54 7.65 22.64 1.52
C LYS A 54 7.11 23.81 0.68
N VAL A 55 6.83 23.59 -0.60
CA VAL A 55 6.29 24.63 -1.52
C VAL A 55 4.80 24.88 -1.28
N ALA A 56 4.11 23.95 -0.60
CA ALA A 56 2.69 24.06 -0.28
C ALA A 56 2.38 24.65 1.10
N GLN A 57 3.41 25.07 1.86
CA GLN A 57 3.29 25.72 3.17
C GLN A 57 3.53 27.23 3.08
#